data_AF-A0A2V7JJL9-F1
#
_entry.id   AF-A0A2V7JJL9-F1
#
_cell.length_a   1.000
_cell.length_b   1.000
_cell.length_c   1.000
_cell.angle_alpha   90.00
_cell.angle_beta   90.00
_cell.angle_gamma   90.00
#
_symmetry.space_group_name_H-M   'P 1'
#
loop_
_entity.id
_entity.type
_entity.pdbx_description
1 polymer ?
#
loop_
_entity_poly.entity_id
_entity_poly.type
_entity_poly.pdbx_seq_one_letter_code
_entity_poly.pdbx_strand_id
1 'polypeptide(L)'
;MLAIASACEEPQSPESRPKLLLTDGATLAVDATTTFALPDVSSTGSLDPDGYTVWVDASASQPVGTNGVVTFSGLAAGDHEVALYGIASNCSVSTPDKGSNNPRGVSIVAVGGSSDFSLACGSWGELFVSTNTSGVDLPAGGYTVSVDGGASQTIAANGSVTFMLLYAASHTVVLSGVAGNCTLTGSNSQQVNVSAGQTTSITFSGSCTPIGSGSGALTVTTSTTGSNPDADGYTVTVDGTASQAVATNGSATFAVPAGANPVALSGVASNCAVSGANPGTVTVPAGGTGTTTIAVTCFVPGARVSGTGQIGLGTATPHQNVQTFDFDVRADLTGRFYITAYDDIHPDGTIAMVFVDPSADPATFFKAYRTSSNVCSDRYGDRVR
;
A
#
# COMPACT_ATOMS: atom_id res chain seq x y z
N MET A 1 5.75 2.87 -15.48
CA MET A 1 4.40 2.85 -16.07
C MET A 1 4.55 3.23 -17.53
N LEU A 2 4.18 2.32 -18.44
CA LEU A 2 4.42 2.41 -19.88
C LEU A 2 3.83 3.72 -20.45
N ALA A 3 4.68 4.66 -20.82
CA ALA A 3 4.32 5.71 -21.76
C ALA A 3 4.23 5.06 -23.14
N ILE A 4 3.01 4.75 -23.56
CA ILE A 4 2.74 4.38 -24.95
C ILE A 4 2.76 5.71 -25.70
N ALA A 5 3.93 6.09 -26.17
CA ALA A 5 4.02 7.09 -27.22
C ALA A 5 3.30 6.47 -28.43
N SER A 6 2.13 6.99 -28.78
CA SER A 6 1.59 6.84 -30.11
C SER A 6 2.56 7.58 -31.04
N ALA A 7 3.61 6.89 -31.47
CA ALA A 7 4.38 7.32 -32.60
C ALA A 7 3.39 7.45 -33.77
N CYS A 8 3.23 8.67 -34.27
CA CYS A 8 2.66 8.88 -35.58
C CYS A 8 3.38 7.91 -36.52
N GLU A 9 2.61 7.10 -37.26
CA GLU A 9 3.10 6.49 -38.49
C GLU A 9 3.32 7.61 -39.52
N GLU A 10 4.28 8.50 -39.24
CA GLU A 10 4.88 9.38 -40.22
C GLU A 10 5.80 8.50 -41.08
N PRO A 11 5.66 8.50 -42.41
CA PRO A 11 6.61 7.84 -43.28
C PRO A 11 7.98 8.51 -43.05
N GLN A 12 8.87 7.81 -42.38
CA GLN A 12 10.22 8.27 -42.09
C GLN A 12 11.01 8.40 -43.39
N SER A 13 11.38 9.64 -43.74
CA SER A 13 12.38 10.01 -44.77
C SER A 13 12.09 9.58 -46.22
N PRO A 14 12.52 10.37 -47.22
CA PRO A 14 12.40 9.98 -48.61
C PRO A 14 13.30 8.78 -48.90
N GLU A 15 12.72 7.64 -49.28
CA GLU A 15 13.50 6.60 -49.97
C GLU A 15 14.04 7.21 -51.26
N SER A 16 15.37 7.35 -51.35
CA SER A 16 16.04 7.82 -52.55
C SER A 16 16.00 6.74 -53.63
N ARG A 17 14.86 6.63 -54.32
CA ARG A 17 14.83 5.94 -55.60
C ARG A 17 15.66 6.73 -56.62
N PRO A 18 16.44 6.05 -57.48
CA PRO A 18 17.33 6.72 -58.41
C PRO A 18 16.52 7.65 -59.32
N LYS A 19 16.94 8.92 -59.33
CA LYS A 19 16.41 10.00 -60.16
C LYS A 19 16.62 9.64 -61.63
N LEU A 20 15.66 8.94 -62.23
CA LEU A 20 15.55 8.85 -63.67
C LEU A 20 15.30 10.29 -64.15
N LEU A 21 16.13 10.77 -65.08
CA LEU A 21 15.94 12.06 -65.74
C LEU A 21 14.58 12.05 -66.46
N LEU A 22 13.54 12.55 -65.79
CA LEU A 22 12.19 12.72 -66.31
C LEU A 22 12.13 14.03 -67.10
N THR A 23 12.36 13.96 -68.40
CA THR A 23 12.25 15.14 -69.29
C THR A 23 10.96 15.23 -70.10
N ASP A 24 9.97 14.34 -69.89
CA ASP A 24 8.65 14.42 -70.53
C ASP A 24 7.54 13.83 -69.62
N GLY A 25 7.27 14.47 -68.48
CA GLY A 25 6.16 14.05 -67.60
C GLY A 25 5.19 15.21 -67.33
N ALA A 26 3.96 14.87 -67.03
CA ALA A 26 2.89 15.82 -66.74
C ALA A 26 3.13 16.57 -65.42
N THR A 27 2.42 17.69 -65.25
CA THR A 27 2.57 18.58 -64.08
C THR A 27 1.33 18.53 -63.20
N LEU A 28 1.49 18.31 -61.90
CA LEU A 28 0.41 18.38 -60.92
C LEU A 28 0.55 19.63 -60.05
N ALA A 29 -0.44 20.52 -60.10
CA ALA A 29 -0.53 21.65 -59.17
C ALA A 29 -1.40 21.27 -57.97
N VAL A 30 -0.92 21.53 -56.76
CA VAL A 30 -1.66 21.30 -55.52
C VAL A 30 -1.81 22.62 -54.79
N ASP A 31 -3.05 23.06 -54.61
CA ASP A 31 -3.43 24.27 -53.89
C ASP A 31 -3.90 23.91 -52.48
N ALA A 32 -3.34 24.58 -51.47
CA ALA A 32 -3.76 24.48 -50.08
C ALA A 32 -4.30 25.83 -49.64
N THR A 33 -5.57 25.86 -49.25
CA THR A 33 -6.25 27.07 -48.78
C THR A 33 -6.81 26.84 -47.38
N THR A 34 -6.38 27.65 -46.43
CA THR A 34 -6.83 27.56 -45.03
C THR A 34 -7.74 28.71 -44.68
N THR A 35 -8.91 28.34 -44.14
CA THR A 35 -9.96 29.24 -43.72
C THR A 35 -10.24 29.09 -42.23
N PHE A 36 -10.83 30.12 -41.62
CA PHE A 36 -11.29 30.05 -40.22
C PHE A 36 -12.56 29.21 -40.13
N ALA A 37 -12.62 28.29 -39.17
CA ALA A 37 -13.85 27.57 -38.87
C ALA A 37 -14.90 28.54 -38.28
N LEU A 38 -16.05 28.70 -38.93
CA LEU A 38 -17.15 29.48 -38.35
C LEU A 38 -17.69 28.75 -37.09
N PRO A 39 -18.03 29.45 -35.98
CA PRO A 39 -18.17 30.90 -35.81
C PRO A 39 -16.97 31.55 -35.09
N ASP A 40 -15.75 31.41 -35.62
CA ASP A 40 -14.56 32.05 -35.04
C ASP A 40 -14.42 33.52 -35.47
N VAL A 41 -14.20 34.42 -34.50
CA VAL A 41 -14.13 35.90 -34.68
C VAL A 41 -12.72 36.47 -34.46
N SER A 42 -11.69 35.64 -34.27
CA SER A 42 -10.31 36.11 -34.07
C SER A 42 -9.38 35.68 -35.22
N SER A 43 -8.91 36.65 -36.01
CA SER A 43 -8.47 36.47 -37.39
C SER A 43 -6.97 36.36 -37.65
N THR A 44 -6.13 35.97 -36.68
CA THR A 44 -4.67 35.83 -36.94
C THR A 44 -3.95 34.71 -36.20
N GLY A 45 -4.57 34.05 -35.21
CA GLY A 45 -3.89 33.05 -34.35
C GLY A 45 -4.21 31.59 -34.64
N SER A 46 -5.17 31.28 -35.53
CA SER A 46 -5.58 29.89 -35.81
C SER A 46 -4.99 29.29 -37.09
N LEU A 47 -4.17 30.05 -37.82
CA LEU A 47 -3.48 29.52 -38.99
C LEU A 47 -2.28 28.71 -38.55
N ASP A 48 -2.09 27.54 -39.16
CA ASP A 48 -0.94 26.66 -38.94
C ASP A 48 0.38 27.40 -39.23
N PRO A 49 1.16 27.81 -38.22
CA PRO A 49 2.30 28.70 -38.44
C PRO A 49 3.39 28.07 -39.30
N ASP A 50 3.48 26.74 -39.28
CA ASP A 50 4.53 25.96 -39.94
C ASP A 50 4.11 25.51 -41.36
N GLY A 51 2.87 25.79 -41.78
CA GLY A 51 2.33 25.39 -43.06
C GLY A 51 2.06 23.88 -43.15
N TYR A 52 2.05 23.34 -44.35
CA TYR A 52 1.75 21.92 -44.58
C TYR A 52 2.81 21.27 -45.47
N THR A 53 2.80 19.94 -45.51
CA THR A 53 3.59 19.19 -46.50
C THR A 53 2.66 18.41 -47.42
N VAL A 54 2.73 18.69 -48.72
CA VAL A 54 2.03 17.91 -49.75
C VAL A 54 2.89 16.72 -50.11
N TRP A 55 2.29 15.54 -50.11
CA TRP A 55 2.88 14.28 -50.57
C TRP A 55 2.12 13.76 -51.79
N VAL A 56 2.85 13.25 -52.78
CA VAL A 56 2.31 12.55 -53.95
C VAL A 56 2.86 11.13 -53.95
N ASP A 57 1.97 10.14 -54.02
CA ASP A 57 2.23 8.69 -54.00
C ASP A 57 3.20 8.25 -52.90
N ALA A 58 3.13 8.92 -51.73
CA ALA A 58 4.03 8.71 -50.59
C ALA A 58 5.54 8.78 -50.93
N SER A 59 5.94 9.42 -52.04
CA SER A 59 7.34 9.41 -52.51
C SER A 59 7.88 10.77 -52.91
N ALA A 60 7.04 11.67 -53.40
CA ALA A 60 7.42 13.05 -53.69
C ALA A 60 6.74 13.99 -52.69
N SER A 61 7.50 14.87 -52.04
CA SER A 61 6.96 15.82 -51.07
C SER A 61 7.45 17.25 -51.31
N GLN A 62 6.58 18.24 -51.08
CA GLN A 62 6.95 19.65 -51.08
C GLN A 62 6.23 20.40 -49.94
N PRO A 63 6.90 21.32 -49.25
CA PRO A 63 6.25 22.19 -48.28
C PRO A 63 5.36 23.20 -49.02
N VAL A 64 4.18 23.48 -48.45
CA VAL A 64 3.24 24.49 -48.92
C VAL A 64 2.86 25.39 -47.76
N GLY A 65 2.77 26.70 -47.99
CA GLY A 65 2.28 27.63 -46.98
C GLY A 65 0.79 27.40 -46.67
N THR A 66 0.28 28.06 -45.62
CA THR A 66 -1.14 27.99 -45.23
C THR A 66 -2.12 28.42 -46.31
N ASN A 67 -1.70 29.31 -47.22
CA ASN A 67 -2.40 29.64 -48.45
C ASN A 67 -1.37 29.66 -49.58
N GLY A 68 -1.28 28.58 -50.35
CA GLY A 68 -0.22 28.44 -51.34
C GLY A 68 -0.41 27.29 -52.31
N VAL A 69 0.34 27.37 -53.41
CA VAL A 69 0.32 26.36 -54.48
C VAL A 69 1.72 25.78 -54.64
N VAL A 70 1.81 24.45 -54.70
CA VAL A 70 3.03 23.72 -55.06
C VAL A 70 2.83 22.95 -56.36
N THR A 71 3.91 22.69 -57.10
CA THR A 71 3.85 21.98 -58.37
C THR A 71 4.82 20.80 -58.42
N PHE A 72 4.31 19.63 -58.78
CA PHE A 72 5.09 18.43 -59.01
C PHE A 72 5.21 18.21 -60.52
N SER A 73 6.42 18.11 -61.05
CA SER A 73 6.69 17.90 -62.47
C SER A 73 7.29 16.52 -62.70
N GLY A 74 7.14 15.99 -63.91
CA GLY A 74 7.68 14.68 -64.25
C GLY A 74 6.83 13.52 -63.73
N LEU A 75 5.53 13.72 -63.50
CA LEU A 75 4.63 12.64 -63.10
C LEU A 75 4.14 11.87 -64.33
N ALA A 76 3.94 10.56 -64.18
CA ALA A 76 3.34 9.73 -65.21
C ALA A 76 1.86 10.11 -65.43
N ALA A 77 1.30 9.82 -66.60
CA ALA A 77 -0.15 9.88 -66.75
C ALA A 77 -0.80 8.70 -66.01
N GLY A 78 -1.93 8.95 -65.34
CA GLY A 78 -2.60 7.94 -64.53
C GLY A 78 -3.12 8.49 -63.20
N ASP A 79 -3.55 7.59 -62.33
CA ASP A 79 -4.04 7.94 -61.00
C ASP A 79 -2.88 8.11 -60.02
N HIS A 80 -2.91 9.21 -59.29
CA HIS A 80 -1.99 9.57 -58.22
C HIS A 80 -2.74 9.77 -56.92
N GLU A 81 -2.09 9.50 -55.81
CA GLU A 81 -2.57 9.82 -54.47
C GLU A 81 -1.87 11.08 -53.95
N VAL A 82 -2.64 12.08 -53.53
CA VAL A 82 -2.11 13.30 -52.93
C VAL A 82 -2.57 13.38 -51.48
N ALA A 83 -1.65 13.58 -50.56
CA ALA A 83 -1.93 13.70 -49.14
C ALA A 83 -1.34 15.00 -48.59
N LEU A 84 -2.01 15.59 -47.62
CA LEU A 84 -1.54 16.74 -46.88
C LEU A 84 -1.18 16.31 -45.45
N TYR A 85 0.04 16.59 -45.02
CA TYR A 85 0.53 16.27 -43.68
C TYR A 85 0.93 17.54 -42.93
N GLY A 86 1.17 17.39 -41.62
CA GLY A 86 1.51 18.51 -40.74
C GLY A 86 0.31 19.39 -40.39
N ILE A 87 -0.91 18.87 -40.52
CA ILE A 87 -2.13 19.63 -40.18
C ILE A 87 -2.22 19.76 -38.65
N ALA A 88 -2.20 20.99 -38.13
CA ALA A 88 -2.37 21.26 -36.71
C ALA A 88 -3.66 20.64 -36.13
N SER A 89 -3.65 20.30 -34.83
CA SER A 89 -4.75 19.61 -34.15
C SER A 89 -6.07 20.40 -34.11
N ASN A 90 -6.01 21.72 -34.25
CA ASN A 90 -7.15 22.62 -34.36
C ASN A 90 -7.63 22.83 -35.81
N CYS A 91 -6.99 22.19 -36.78
CA CYS A 91 -7.31 22.26 -38.19
C CYS A 91 -7.88 20.93 -38.69
N SER A 92 -8.82 21.00 -39.62
CA SER A 92 -9.35 19.82 -40.32
C SER A 92 -9.50 20.10 -41.81
N VAL A 93 -9.27 19.09 -42.64
CA VAL A 93 -9.54 19.20 -44.09
C VAL A 93 -11.05 19.26 -44.28
N SER A 94 -11.53 20.45 -44.63
CA SER A 94 -12.92 20.77 -44.91
C SER A 94 -13.06 20.88 -46.42
N THR A 95 -13.39 19.80 -47.12
CA THR A 95 -13.83 19.91 -48.52
C THR A 95 -15.35 19.87 -48.57
N PRO A 96 -16.05 21.02 -48.79
CA PRO A 96 -17.51 21.13 -48.66
C PRO A 96 -18.27 20.08 -49.48
N ASP A 97 -17.71 19.66 -50.61
CA ASP A 97 -18.39 18.80 -51.57
C ASP A 97 -18.00 17.32 -51.49
N LYS A 98 -17.01 16.95 -50.67
CA LYS A 98 -16.43 15.59 -50.75
C LYS A 98 -16.17 14.90 -49.40
N GLY A 99 -16.22 15.57 -48.24
CA GLY A 99 -15.93 14.96 -46.92
C GLY A 99 -14.43 14.98 -46.52
N SER A 100 -14.01 14.14 -45.55
CA SER A 100 -12.60 14.01 -45.14
C SER A 100 -11.83 13.24 -46.22
N ASN A 101 -11.27 13.95 -47.20
CA ASN A 101 -10.55 13.37 -48.35
C ASN A 101 -9.05 13.67 -48.26
N ASN A 102 -8.44 13.23 -47.18
CA ASN A 102 -7.01 13.27 -47.06
C ASN A 102 -6.54 11.86 -46.63
N PRO A 103 -5.95 11.06 -47.53
CA PRO A 103 -5.49 11.40 -48.89
C PRO A 103 -6.60 11.54 -49.95
N ARG A 104 -6.27 12.16 -51.09
CA ARG A 104 -7.14 12.39 -52.26
C ARG A 104 -6.54 11.76 -53.52
N GLY A 105 -7.34 10.99 -54.26
CA GLY A 105 -6.99 10.51 -55.59
C GLY A 105 -7.13 11.60 -56.67
N VAL A 106 -6.15 11.68 -57.57
CA VAL A 106 -6.06 12.64 -58.68
C VAL A 106 -5.63 11.93 -59.96
N SER A 107 -6.44 11.97 -61.00
CA SER A 107 -6.05 11.44 -62.31
C SER A 107 -5.37 12.51 -63.16
N ILE A 108 -4.13 12.28 -63.56
CA ILE A 108 -3.39 13.14 -64.48
C ILE A 108 -3.63 12.66 -65.91
N VAL A 109 -4.28 13.51 -66.72
CA VAL A 109 -4.58 13.22 -68.13
C VAL A 109 -3.84 14.22 -69.03
N ALA A 110 -3.10 13.71 -70.02
CA ALA A 110 -2.23 14.49 -70.91
C ALA A 110 -1.07 15.21 -70.18
N VAL A 111 -1.03 16.54 -70.16
CA VAL A 111 0.13 17.37 -69.71
C VAL A 111 0.02 17.90 -68.27
N GLY A 112 -1.11 17.68 -67.58
CA GLY A 112 -1.19 18.05 -66.17
C GLY A 112 -2.50 17.70 -65.46
N GLY A 113 -2.47 17.87 -64.14
CA GLY A 113 -3.60 17.70 -63.23
C GLY A 113 -3.59 18.79 -62.14
N SER A 114 -4.68 18.89 -61.39
CA SER A 114 -4.78 19.80 -60.25
C SER A 114 -5.51 19.15 -59.08
N SER A 115 -5.13 19.51 -57.87
CA SER A 115 -5.80 19.13 -56.64
C SER A 115 -5.90 20.30 -55.68
N ASP A 116 -7.00 20.39 -54.96
CA ASP A 116 -7.23 21.39 -53.93
C ASP A 116 -7.47 20.74 -52.55
N PHE A 117 -6.88 21.36 -51.54
CA PHE A 117 -7.16 21.11 -50.13
C PHE A 117 -7.69 22.38 -49.50
N SER A 118 -8.95 22.33 -49.05
CA SER A 118 -9.53 23.36 -48.20
C SER A 118 -9.44 22.90 -46.74
N LEU A 119 -8.88 23.73 -45.87
CA LEU A 119 -8.77 23.48 -44.44
C LEU A 119 -9.61 24.49 -43.66
N ALA A 120 -10.21 24.03 -42.57
CA ALA A 120 -10.88 24.87 -41.59
C ALA A 120 -10.15 24.72 -40.25
N CYS A 121 -9.58 25.82 -39.77
CA CYS A 121 -8.88 25.88 -38.48
C CYS A 121 -9.65 26.73 -37.48
N GLY A 122 -9.78 26.24 -36.26
CA GLY A 122 -10.44 26.95 -35.18
C GLY A 122 -9.50 27.57 -34.16
N SER A 123 -9.94 28.62 -33.49
CA SER A 123 -9.26 29.21 -32.33
C SER A 123 -9.44 28.40 -31.05
N TRP A 124 -9.33 27.07 -31.10
CA TRP A 124 -9.39 26.21 -29.91
C TRP A 124 -8.11 25.42 -29.70
N GLY A 125 -7.86 25.04 -28.45
CA GLY A 125 -6.80 24.13 -28.03
C GLY A 125 -7.31 23.12 -27.01
N GLU A 126 -6.37 22.53 -26.29
CA GLU A 126 -6.64 21.51 -25.29
C GLU A 126 -6.06 21.92 -23.93
N LEU A 127 -6.70 21.47 -22.86
CA LEU A 127 -6.20 21.58 -21.50
C LEU A 127 -6.06 20.18 -20.90
N PHE A 128 -4.82 19.79 -20.62
CA PHE A 128 -4.48 18.60 -19.85
C PHE A 128 -4.36 18.95 -18.37
N VAL A 129 -5.15 18.30 -17.52
CA VAL A 129 -5.13 18.50 -16.07
C VAL A 129 -4.71 17.21 -15.41
N SER A 130 -3.74 17.30 -14.50
CA SER A 130 -3.28 16.17 -13.69
C SER A 130 -3.39 16.47 -12.20
N THR A 131 -3.50 15.40 -11.41
CA THR A 131 -3.51 15.45 -9.95
C THR A 131 -2.40 14.59 -9.39
N ASN A 132 -1.75 15.07 -8.34
CA ASN A 132 -0.73 14.32 -7.60
C ASN A 132 -0.99 14.47 -6.09
N THR A 133 -1.55 13.42 -5.49
CA THR A 133 -1.93 13.41 -4.08
C THR A 133 -1.17 12.33 -3.33
N SER A 134 -0.45 12.75 -2.29
CA SER A 134 0.29 11.88 -1.38
C SER A 134 -0.52 11.57 -0.12
N GLY A 135 -0.13 10.53 0.62
CA GLY A 135 -0.80 10.07 1.83
C GLY A 135 -1.45 8.71 1.67
N VAL A 136 -1.98 8.19 2.77
CA VAL A 136 -2.56 6.83 2.84
C VAL A 136 -4.08 6.82 2.68
N ASP A 137 -4.74 7.90 3.10
CA ASP A 137 -6.20 8.05 3.07
C ASP A 137 -6.61 9.02 1.97
N LEU A 138 -6.36 8.62 0.72
CA LEU A 138 -6.72 9.38 -0.48
C LEU A 138 -8.26 9.37 -0.71
N PRO A 139 -8.84 10.41 -1.33
CA PRO A 139 -10.26 10.44 -1.61
C PRO A 139 -10.63 9.35 -2.62
N ALA A 140 -11.40 8.34 -2.19
CA ALA A 140 -11.79 7.21 -3.02
C ALA A 140 -12.61 7.60 -4.26
N GLY A 141 -13.39 8.68 -4.17
CA GLY A 141 -14.14 9.27 -5.29
C GLY A 141 -13.33 10.24 -6.16
N GLY A 142 -12.05 10.45 -5.84
CA GLY A 142 -11.20 11.44 -6.49
C GLY A 142 -11.66 12.88 -6.26
N TYR A 143 -11.41 13.72 -7.25
CA TYR A 143 -11.77 15.14 -7.29
C TYR A 143 -12.66 15.42 -8.50
N THR A 144 -13.18 16.64 -8.57
CA THR A 144 -13.84 17.16 -9.78
C THR A 144 -13.11 18.41 -10.24
N VAL A 145 -12.69 18.41 -11.50
CA VAL A 145 -12.10 19.56 -12.19
C VAL A 145 -13.20 20.23 -12.99
N SER A 146 -13.37 21.54 -12.85
CA SER A 146 -14.24 22.35 -13.71
C SER A 146 -13.46 23.46 -14.40
N VAL A 147 -13.90 23.82 -15.61
CA VAL A 147 -13.34 24.92 -16.40
C VAL A 147 -14.41 25.98 -16.59
N ASP A 148 -14.10 27.22 -16.21
CA ASP A 148 -14.95 28.42 -16.26
C ASP A 148 -16.33 28.26 -15.61
N GLY A 149 -16.47 27.33 -14.66
CA GLY A 149 -17.74 26.99 -14.02
C GLY A 149 -18.73 26.24 -14.93
N GLY A 150 -18.32 25.84 -16.13
CA GLY A 150 -19.12 25.09 -17.10
C GLY A 150 -18.75 23.62 -17.12
N ALA A 151 -17.92 23.22 -18.11
CA ALA A 151 -17.51 21.83 -18.30
C ALA A 151 -16.78 21.28 -17.06
N SER A 152 -17.11 20.05 -16.67
CA SER A 152 -16.44 19.39 -15.54
C SER A 152 -16.23 17.90 -15.78
N GLN A 153 -15.17 17.36 -15.18
CA GLN A 153 -14.81 15.95 -15.23
C GLN A 153 -14.32 15.48 -13.87
N THR A 154 -14.65 14.23 -13.51
CA THR A 154 -14.07 13.56 -12.35
C THR A 154 -12.65 13.12 -12.66
N ILE A 155 -11.73 13.30 -11.72
CA ILE A 155 -10.33 12.90 -11.83
C ILE A 155 -9.91 12.12 -10.59
N ALA A 156 -9.18 11.02 -10.75
CA ALA A 156 -8.66 10.27 -9.60
C ALA A 156 -7.66 11.11 -8.78
N ALA A 157 -7.30 10.68 -7.57
CA ALA A 157 -6.34 11.40 -6.72
C ALA A 157 -4.93 11.54 -7.34
N ASN A 158 -4.56 10.56 -8.19
CA ASN A 158 -3.33 10.53 -8.98
C ASN A 158 -3.68 10.19 -10.43
N GLY A 159 -4.43 11.07 -11.09
CA GLY A 159 -4.98 10.83 -12.42
C GLY A 159 -4.76 12.01 -13.36
N SER A 160 -5.36 11.91 -14.55
CA SER A 160 -5.36 12.98 -15.53
C SER A 160 -6.64 13.00 -16.35
N VAL A 161 -7.05 14.18 -16.80
CA VAL A 161 -8.17 14.40 -17.72
C VAL A 161 -7.77 15.44 -18.77
N THR A 162 -8.42 15.40 -19.93
CA THR A 162 -8.21 16.39 -20.99
C THR A 162 -9.54 17.05 -21.34
N PHE A 163 -9.54 18.38 -21.43
CA PHE A 163 -10.63 19.18 -21.98
C PHE A 163 -10.22 19.60 -23.40
N MET A 164 -11.00 19.17 -24.39
CA MET A 164 -10.77 19.49 -25.80
C MET A 164 -11.64 20.69 -26.22
N LEU A 165 -11.27 21.31 -27.34
CA LEU A 165 -12.04 22.37 -27.99
C LEU A 165 -12.29 23.60 -27.09
N LEU A 166 -11.33 23.91 -26.22
CA LEU A 166 -11.37 25.13 -25.42
C LEU A 166 -10.88 26.30 -26.26
N TYR A 167 -11.62 27.41 -26.29
CA TYR A 167 -11.20 28.60 -27.02
C TYR A 167 -9.81 29.08 -26.58
N ALA A 168 -9.06 29.70 -27.49
CA ALA A 168 -7.73 30.21 -27.24
C ALA A 168 -7.83 31.49 -26.39
N ALA A 169 -7.92 31.31 -25.08
CA ALA A 169 -8.12 32.38 -24.12
C ALA A 169 -7.57 31.98 -22.74
N SER A 170 -7.73 32.89 -21.78
CA SER A 170 -7.51 32.59 -20.38
C SER A 170 -8.73 31.86 -19.80
N HIS A 171 -8.51 30.70 -19.23
CA HIS A 171 -9.51 29.86 -18.57
C HIS A 171 -9.25 29.79 -17.06
N THR A 172 -10.31 29.70 -16.27
CA THR A 172 -10.24 29.42 -14.84
C THR A 172 -10.53 27.94 -14.59
N VAL A 173 -9.57 27.24 -14.01
CA VAL A 173 -9.68 25.81 -13.69
C VAL A 173 -9.78 25.64 -12.19
N VAL A 174 -10.85 24.99 -11.74
CA VAL A 174 -11.13 24.79 -10.31
C VAL A 174 -11.12 23.31 -9.98
N LEU A 175 -10.31 22.93 -8.99
CA LEU A 175 -10.37 21.63 -8.35
C LEU A 175 -11.30 21.69 -7.14
N SER A 176 -12.28 20.79 -7.11
CA SER A 176 -13.26 20.65 -6.04
C SER A 176 -13.31 19.21 -5.52
N GLY A 177 -13.98 18.99 -4.39
CA GLY A 177 -14.05 17.68 -3.74
C GLY A 177 -12.81 17.36 -2.88
N VAL A 178 -12.06 18.37 -2.44
CA VAL A 178 -10.95 18.17 -1.50
C VAL A 178 -11.51 17.72 -0.15
N ALA A 179 -11.23 16.47 0.23
CA ALA A 179 -11.68 15.91 1.50
C ALA A 179 -11.07 16.65 2.70
N GLY A 180 -11.76 16.64 3.85
CA GLY A 180 -11.34 17.40 5.04
C GLY A 180 -9.99 16.97 5.64
N ASN A 181 -9.51 15.76 5.32
CA ASN A 181 -8.18 15.28 5.69
C ASN A 181 -7.11 15.64 4.66
N CYS A 182 -7.47 16.25 3.53
CA CYS A 182 -6.55 16.61 2.46
C CYS A 182 -6.28 18.11 2.43
N THR A 183 -5.03 18.46 2.13
CA THR A 183 -4.60 19.85 1.93
C THR A 183 -3.92 19.96 0.56
N LEU A 184 -4.34 20.91 -0.26
CA LEU A 184 -3.69 21.21 -1.54
C LEU A 184 -2.45 22.08 -1.33
N THR A 185 -1.45 21.86 -2.18
CA THR A 185 -0.32 22.76 -2.32
C THR A 185 -0.71 23.88 -3.27
N GLY A 186 -0.97 25.06 -2.71
CA GLY A 186 -1.37 26.26 -3.48
C GLY A 186 -2.89 26.40 -3.63
N SER A 187 -3.30 27.23 -4.58
CA SER A 187 -4.72 27.52 -4.84
C SER A 187 -5.43 26.35 -5.52
N ASN A 188 -6.67 26.09 -5.11
CA ASN A 188 -7.57 25.15 -5.79
C ASN A 188 -8.22 25.74 -7.06
N SER A 189 -8.00 27.04 -7.31
CA SER A 189 -8.41 27.75 -8.53
C SER A 189 -7.18 28.32 -9.22
N GLN A 190 -6.97 27.97 -10.48
CA GLN A 190 -5.81 28.37 -11.28
C GLN A 190 -6.27 28.98 -12.60
N GLN A 191 -5.62 30.08 -13.00
CA GLN A 191 -5.83 30.68 -14.32
C GLN A 191 -4.80 30.12 -15.30
N VAL A 192 -5.24 29.65 -16.46
CA VAL A 192 -4.41 29.03 -17.48
C VAL A 192 -4.72 29.64 -18.84
N ASN A 193 -3.69 29.91 -19.66
CA ASN A 193 -3.89 30.39 -21.02
C ASN A 193 -3.81 29.21 -21.99
N VAL A 194 -4.91 28.94 -22.69
CA VAL A 194 -4.96 27.96 -23.79
C VAL A 194 -4.65 28.70 -25.09
N SER A 195 -3.78 28.12 -25.91
CA SER A 195 -3.45 28.62 -27.24
C SER A 195 -4.04 27.70 -28.31
N ALA A 196 -4.37 28.26 -29.47
CA ALA A 196 -4.95 27.49 -30.57
C ALA A 196 -4.00 26.36 -31.01
N GLY A 197 -4.54 25.16 -31.23
CA GLY A 197 -3.79 23.99 -31.68
C GLY A 197 -2.84 23.38 -30.66
N GLN A 198 -2.76 23.93 -29.44
CA GLN A 198 -1.82 23.50 -28.42
C GLN A 198 -2.51 22.83 -27.23
N THR A 199 -1.79 21.91 -26.60
CA THR A 199 -2.18 21.31 -25.32
C THR A 199 -1.47 22.02 -24.17
N THR A 200 -2.21 22.85 -23.43
CA THR A 200 -1.69 23.45 -22.20
C THR A 200 -1.85 22.46 -21.03
N SER A 201 -0.83 22.34 -20.18
CA SER A 201 -0.86 21.40 -19.04
C SER A 201 -0.81 22.11 -17.69
N ILE A 202 -1.62 21.66 -16.74
CA ILE A 202 -1.54 22.06 -15.33
C ILE A 202 -1.58 20.85 -14.39
N THR A 203 -1.08 21.04 -13.17
CA THR A 203 -1.11 20.01 -12.12
C THR A 203 -1.58 20.60 -10.80
N PHE A 204 -2.53 19.91 -10.17
CA PHE A 204 -2.87 20.12 -8.77
C PHE A 204 -2.13 19.10 -7.90
N SER A 205 -1.44 19.57 -6.86
CA SER A 205 -0.75 18.69 -5.91
C SER A 205 -1.32 18.85 -4.51
N GLY A 206 -1.28 17.78 -3.71
CA GLY A 206 -1.74 17.81 -2.33
C GLY A 206 -1.26 16.63 -1.49
N SER A 207 -1.62 16.66 -0.21
CA SER A 207 -1.35 15.59 0.74
C SER A 207 -2.55 15.37 1.64
N CYS A 208 -2.86 14.11 1.92
CA CYS A 208 -3.93 13.71 2.84
C CYS A 208 -3.35 13.11 4.13
N THR A 209 -3.82 13.59 5.28
CA THR A 209 -3.47 13.03 6.58
C THR A 209 -4.25 11.75 6.84
N PRO A 210 -3.66 10.80 7.60
CA PRO A 210 -4.38 9.60 7.99
C PRO A 210 -5.58 9.93 8.88
N ILE A 211 -6.75 9.36 8.58
CA ILE A 211 -7.99 9.45 9.38
C ILE A 211 -8.41 8.09 9.95
N GLY A 212 -7.56 7.07 9.84
CA GLY A 212 -7.84 5.73 10.35
C GLY A 212 -8.56 4.82 9.36
N SER A 213 -8.72 5.24 8.09
CA SER A 213 -9.32 4.41 7.04
C SER A 213 -8.31 3.50 6.31
N GLY A 214 -7.02 3.58 6.64
CA GLY A 214 -5.97 2.71 6.10
C GLY A 214 -5.75 1.43 6.93
N SER A 215 -4.98 0.48 6.40
CA SER A 215 -4.48 -0.68 7.14
C SER A 215 -3.03 -0.48 7.61
N GLY A 216 -2.63 -1.16 8.67
CA GLY A 216 -1.25 -1.28 9.13
C GLY A 216 -0.94 -2.70 9.59
N ALA A 217 0.30 -2.92 10.04
CA ALA A 217 0.70 -4.17 10.67
C ALA A 217 0.63 -4.03 12.21
N LEU A 218 0.21 -5.08 12.90
CA LEU A 218 0.27 -5.17 14.35
C LEU A 218 1.09 -6.40 14.73
N THR A 219 2.24 -6.18 15.37
CA THR A 219 3.07 -7.27 15.92
C THR A 219 2.85 -7.38 17.42
N VAL A 220 2.36 -8.54 17.85
CA VAL A 220 2.13 -8.89 19.25
C VAL A 220 3.20 -9.89 19.66
N THR A 221 3.97 -9.54 20.69
CA THR A 221 4.99 -10.40 21.29
C THR A 221 4.49 -10.92 22.63
N THR A 222 4.77 -12.18 22.95
CA THR A 222 4.52 -12.77 24.27
C THR A 222 5.84 -12.88 25.03
N SER A 223 5.80 -12.62 26.33
CA SER A 223 6.95 -12.78 27.22
C SER A 223 6.50 -13.55 28.45
N THR A 224 6.90 -14.81 28.54
CA THR A 224 6.51 -15.70 29.65
C THR A 224 7.66 -15.88 30.62
N THR A 225 7.38 -15.63 31.90
CA THR A 225 8.35 -15.77 33.00
C THR A 225 7.82 -16.70 34.09
N GLY A 226 8.69 -17.09 35.03
CA GLY A 226 8.33 -17.96 36.14
C GLY A 226 8.59 -19.45 35.89
N SER A 227 7.95 -20.31 36.67
CA SER A 227 8.16 -21.76 36.65
C SER A 227 6.98 -22.49 36.00
N ASN A 228 7.26 -23.62 35.36
CA ASN A 228 6.29 -24.42 34.59
C ASN A 228 5.56 -23.58 33.50
N PRO A 229 6.30 -23.05 32.50
CA PRO A 229 5.69 -22.28 31.41
C PRO A 229 4.70 -23.15 30.61
N ASP A 230 3.69 -22.50 30.06
CA ASP A 230 2.66 -23.14 29.23
C ASP A 230 3.30 -23.87 28.03
N ALA A 231 3.19 -25.19 27.97
CA ALA A 231 3.83 -25.97 26.92
C ALA A 231 3.11 -25.84 25.56
N ASP A 232 1.81 -25.52 25.58
CA ASP A 232 0.96 -25.48 24.39
C ASP A 232 1.02 -24.09 23.71
N GLY A 233 1.55 -23.09 24.42
CA GLY A 233 1.61 -21.70 23.95
C GLY A 233 0.28 -20.98 24.10
N TYR A 234 0.09 -19.91 23.34
CA TYR A 234 -1.09 -19.05 23.46
C TYR A 234 -1.73 -18.77 22.12
N THR A 235 -2.93 -18.19 22.15
CA THR A 235 -3.58 -17.64 20.97
C THR A 235 -3.78 -16.14 21.15
N VAL A 236 -3.27 -15.35 20.19
CA VAL A 236 -3.53 -13.92 20.11
C VAL A 236 -4.73 -13.71 19.20
N THR A 237 -5.75 -12.98 19.69
CA THR A 237 -6.92 -12.57 18.93
C THR A 237 -6.97 -11.05 18.82
N VAL A 238 -7.14 -10.52 17.62
CA VAL A 238 -7.33 -9.08 17.36
C VAL A 238 -8.78 -8.83 16.95
N ASP A 239 -9.39 -7.82 17.56
CA ASP A 239 -10.79 -7.39 17.35
C ASP A 239 -11.84 -8.50 17.46
N GLY A 240 -11.51 -9.58 18.18
CA GLY A 240 -12.37 -10.75 18.32
C GLY A 240 -12.56 -11.58 17.05
N THR A 241 -11.82 -11.31 15.98
CA THR A 241 -12.02 -11.97 14.67
C THR A 241 -10.77 -12.69 14.17
N ALA A 242 -9.62 -12.01 14.10
CA ALA A 242 -8.38 -12.59 13.58
C ALA A 242 -7.59 -13.23 14.71
N SER A 243 -7.28 -14.53 14.60
CA SER A 243 -6.54 -15.29 15.62
C SER A 243 -5.32 -15.98 15.05
N GLN A 244 -4.20 -15.94 15.78
CA GLN A 244 -2.99 -16.70 15.47
C GLN A 244 -2.41 -17.32 16.74
N ALA A 245 -1.90 -18.56 16.61
CA ALA A 245 -1.12 -19.19 17.67
C ALA A 245 0.24 -18.50 17.82
N VAL A 246 0.73 -18.41 19.05
CA VAL A 246 2.04 -17.84 19.39
C VAL A 246 2.70 -18.68 20.47
N ALA A 247 4.02 -18.88 20.37
CA ALA A 247 4.78 -19.55 21.42
C ALA A 247 4.79 -18.72 22.73
N THR A 248 5.26 -19.31 23.83
CA THR A 248 5.35 -18.63 25.13
C THR A 248 6.25 -17.39 25.13
N ASN A 249 7.28 -17.39 24.29
CA ASN A 249 8.17 -16.25 24.04
C ASN A 249 8.31 -16.05 22.53
N GLY A 250 7.20 -15.75 21.86
CA GLY A 250 7.11 -15.63 20.41
C GLY A 250 6.47 -14.33 19.96
N SER A 251 6.29 -14.17 18.65
CA SER A 251 5.55 -13.05 18.09
C SER A 251 4.60 -13.50 16.99
N ALA A 252 3.51 -12.75 16.82
CA ALA A 252 2.54 -12.90 15.75
C ALA A 252 2.25 -11.52 15.14
N THR A 253 2.17 -11.45 13.81
CA THR A 253 1.89 -10.20 13.08
C THR A 253 0.57 -10.30 12.34
N PHE A 254 -0.25 -9.26 12.43
CA PHE A 254 -1.58 -9.16 11.81
C PHE A 254 -1.64 -7.94 10.89
N ALA A 255 -2.41 -8.04 9.80
CA ALA A 255 -2.83 -6.86 9.04
C ALA A 255 -4.17 -6.38 9.60
N VAL A 256 -4.23 -5.14 10.09
CA VAL A 256 -5.37 -4.61 10.83
C VAL A 256 -5.69 -3.17 10.41
N PRO A 257 -6.91 -2.66 10.67
CA PRO A 257 -7.20 -1.25 10.48
C PRO A 257 -6.27 -0.36 11.30
N ALA A 258 -5.92 0.79 10.75
CA ALA A 258 -5.21 1.83 11.49
C ALA A 258 -6.10 2.37 12.61
N GLY A 259 -5.48 2.74 13.73
CA GLY A 259 -6.16 3.17 14.94
C GLY A 259 -6.10 2.13 16.06
N ALA A 260 -7.07 2.19 16.96
CA ALA A 260 -7.10 1.40 18.19
C ALA A 260 -7.64 -0.01 17.92
N ASN A 261 -6.81 -1.02 18.13
CA ASN A 261 -7.13 -2.44 17.92
C ASN A 261 -7.10 -3.18 19.26
N PRO A 262 -8.26 -3.62 19.79
CA PRO A 262 -8.34 -4.60 20.87
C PRO A 262 -7.55 -5.88 20.58
N VAL A 263 -6.67 -6.26 21.52
CA VAL A 263 -5.87 -7.48 21.47
C VAL A 263 -6.14 -8.29 22.73
N ALA A 264 -6.53 -9.55 22.54
CA ALA A 264 -6.74 -10.51 23.61
C ALA A 264 -5.75 -11.68 23.48
N LEU A 265 -5.26 -12.15 24.62
CA LEU A 265 -4.52 -13.40 24.73
C LEU A 265 -5.40 -14.46 25.38
N SER A 266 -5.50 -15.64 24.76
CA SER A 266 -6.25 -16.79 25.27
C SER A 266 -5.39 -18.06 25.24
N GLY A 267 -5.93 -19.15 25.78
CA GLY A 267 -5.18 -20.42 25.91
C GLY A 267 -4.18 -20.44 27.07
N VAL A 268 -4.24 -19.48 27.99
CA VAL A 268 -3.33 -19.39 29.13
C VAL A 268 -3.65 -20.50 30.14
N ALA A 269 -2.67 -21.38 30.41
CA ALA A 269 -2.80 -22.44 31.39
C ALA A 269 -3.19 -21.92 32.80
N SER A 270 -3.86 -22.76 33.58
CA SER A 270 -4.38 -22.40 34.92
C SER A 270 -3.31 -22.00 35.93
N ASN A 271 -2.05 -22.36 35.65
CA ASN A 271 -0.89 -22.01 36.45
C ASN A 271 -0.17 -20.74 35.98
N CYS A 272 -0.76 -20.02 35.02
CA CYS A 272 -0.21 -18.80 34.43
C CYS A 272 -1.22 -17.66 34.54
N ALA A 273 -0.71 -16.43 34.60
CA ALA A 273 -1.53 -15.22 34.65
C ALA A 273 -1.00 -14.16 33.69
N VAL A 274 -1.90 -13.57 32.90
CA VAL A 274 -1.58 -12.41 32.04
C VAL A 274 -1.44 -11.17 32.91
N SER A 275 -0.36 -10.43 32.70
CA SER A 275 -0.12 -9.15 33.39
C SER A 275 -0.75 -7.99 32.61
N GLY A 276 -1.51 -7.15 33.30
CA GLY A 276 -2.18 -5.98 32.70
C GLY A 276 -3.58 -6.29 32.15
N ALA A 277 -4.11 -5.36 31.35
CA ALA A 277 -5.43 -5.50 30.76
C ALA A 277 -5.42 -6.56 29.66
N ASN A 278 -6.36 -7.51 29.74
CA ASN A 278 -6.60 -8.52 28.72
C ASN A 278 -8.13 -8.68 28.56
N PRO A 279 -8.75 -8.16 27.49
CA PRO A 279 -8.11 -7.54 26.32
C PRO A 279 -7.43 -6.18 26.64
N GLY A 280 -6.31 -5.92 25.97
CA GLY A 280 -5.67 -4.60 25.90
C GLY A 280 -5.95 -3.93 24.56
N THR A 281 -5.53 -2.67 24.36
CA THR A 281 -5.71 -1.95 23.08
C THR A 281 -4.38 -1.43 22.58
N VAL A 282 -4.11 -1.63 21.28
CA VAL A 282 -2.88 -1.15 20.62
C VAL A 282 -3.23 -0.20 19.49
N THR A 283 -2.58 0.95 19.45
CA THR A 283 -2.74 1.90 18.33
C THR A 283 -1.78 1.54 17.19
N VAL A 284 -2.34 1.34 16.00
CA VAL A 284 -1.60 1.02 14.78
C VAL A 284 -1.60 2.23 13.84
N PRO A 285 -0.43 2.76 13.44
CA PRO A 285 -0.37 3.81 12.43
C PRO A 285 -0.72 3.25 11.04
N ALA A 286 -1.45 4.03 10.23
CA ALA A 286 -1.76 3.66 8.86
C ALA A 286 -0.49 3.50 8.01
N GLY A 287 -0.37 2.38 7.29
CA GLY A 287 0.84 2.00 6.53
C GLY A 287 2.06 1.66 7.38
N GLY A 288 1.98 1.79 8.71
CA GLY A 288 3.08 1.51 9.64
C GLY A 288 2.85 0.23 10.45
N THR A 289 3.69 0.03 11.46
CA THR A 289 3.61 -1.14 12.36
C THR A 289 3.40 -0.69 13.81
N GLY A 290 2.29 -1.10 14.41
CA GLY A 290 2.09 -1.06 15.86
C GLY A 290 2.73 -2.28 16.51
N THR A 291 3.28 -2.13 17.72
CA THR A 291 3.88 -3.25 18.45
C THR A 291 3.41 -3.26 19.90
N THR A 292 3.24 -4.45 20.48
CA THR A 292 2.95 -4.62 21.91
C THR A 292 3.59 -5.90 22.43
N THR A 293 3.86 -5.93 23.74
CA THR A 293 4.31 -7.14 24.44
C THR A 293 3.33 -7.48 25.55
N ILE A 294 2.79 -8.70 25.51
CA ILE A 294 1.92 -9.25 26.56
C ILE A 294 2.79 -10.10 27.48
N ALA A 295 2.89 -9.68 28.75
CA ALA A 295 3.64 -10.40 29.76
C ALA A 295 2.75 -11.45 30.43
N VAL A 296 3.27 -12.68 30.56
CA VAL A 296 2.62 -13.79 31.26
C VAL A 296 3.55 -14.31 32.35
N THR A 297 3.01 -14.56 33.53
CA THR A 297 3.76 -15.09 34.67
C THR A 297 3.17 -16.43 35.08
N CYS A 298 3.99 -17.48 35.06
CA CYS A 298 3.62 -18.83 35.44
C CYS A 298 4.21 -19.22 36.80
N PHE A 299 3.48 -20.05 37.53
CA PHE A 299 3.87 -20.61 38.82
C PHE A 299 3.67 -22.14 38.81
N VAL A 300 4.29 -22.86 39.75
CA VAL A 300 3.96 -24.26 40.00
C VAL A 300 2.77 -24.32 40.96
N PRO A 301 1.58 -24.80 40.55
CA PRO A 301 0.49 -25.01 41.49
C PRO A 301 0.82 -26.22 42.39
N GLY A 302 0.84 -26.01 43.69
CA GLY A 302 0.77 -27.11 44.66
C GLY A 302 1.95 -28.09 44.69
N ALA A 303 3.19 -27.65 44.45
CA ALA A 303 4.35 -28.51 44.70
C ALA A 303 4.29 -29.02 46.15
N ARG A 304 4.25 -30.34 46.31
CA ARG A 304 4.03 -31.06 47.57
C ARG A 304 5.01 -32.22 47.63
N VAL A 305 5.64 -32.43 48.78
CA VAL A 305 6.35 -33.69 49.06
C VAL A 305 5.68 -34.33 50.27
N SER A 306 5.33 -35.60 50.16
CA SER A 306 4.80 -36.38 51.26
C SER A 306 5.47 -37.74 51.34
N GLY A 307 5.63 -38.27 52.55
CA GLY A 307 6.23 -39.57 52.76
C GLY A 307 6.08 -40.04 54.19
N THR A 308 6.06 -41.35 54.37
CA THR A 308 6.22 -42.00 55.68
C THR A 308 7.45 -42.89 55.61
N GLY A 309 8.12 -43.10 56.74
CA GLY A 309 9.29 -43.97 56.76
C GLY A 309 9.85 -44.22 58.15
N GLN A 310 10.93 -45.00 58.17
CA GLN A 310 11.63 -45.39 59.38
C GLN A 310 13.14 -45.23 59.19
N ILE A 311 13.81 -44.79 60.24
CA ILE A 311 15.27 -44.80 60.39
C ILE A 311 15.59 -45.83 61.48
N GLY A 312 16.57 -46.70 61.23
CA GLY A 312 16.90 -47.83 62.10
C GLY A 312 16.16 -49.12 61.73
N LEU A 313 16.72 -50.24 62.18
CA LEU A 313 16.19 -51.59 61.93
C LEU A 313 15.41 -52.08 63.16
N GLY A 314 14.31 -52.80 62.94
CA GLY A 314 13.50 -53.39 64.01
C GLY A 314 12.12 -52.78 64.12
N THR A 315 11.38 -53.16 65.17
CA THR A 315 10.01 -52.70 65.43
C THR A 315 10.01 -51.37 66.19
N ALA A 316 9.10 -50.47 65.81
CA ALA A 316 8.87 -49.20 66.48
C ALA A 316 8.17 -49.40 67.84
N THR A 317 8.92 -49.88 68.82
CA THR A 317 8.48 -50.13 70.21
C THR A 317 9.39 -49.39 71.20
N PRO A 318 8.90 -48.99 72.38
CA PRO A 318 9.70 -48.28 73.38
C PRO A 318 11.06 -48.96 73.65
N HIS A 319 12.10 -48.15 73.83
CA HIS A 319 13.50 -48.53 74.05
C HIS A 319 14.25 -49.10 72.83
N GLN A 320 13.66 -49.07 71.63
CA GLN A 320 14.34 -49.46 70.40
C GLN A 320 14.97 -48.24 69.71
N ASN A 321 16.19 -48.38 69.20
CA ASN A 321 16.85 -47.36 68.38
C ASN A 321 16.25 -47.30 66.97
N VAL A 322 15.01 -46.82 66.93
CA VAL A 322 14.17 -46.70 65.74
C VAL A 322 13.48 -45.35 65.79
N GLN A 323 13.46 -44.64 64.67
CA GLN A 323 12.68 -43.42 64.51
C GLN A 323 11.69 -43.60 63.37
N THR A 324 10.44 -43.23 63.56
CA THR A 324 9.44 -43.20 62.47
C THR A 324 9.11 -41.75 62.13
N PHE A 325 8.93 -41.47 60.84
CA PHE A 325 8.56 -40.14 60.37
C PHE A 325 7.36 -40.17 59.41
N ASP A 326 6.57 -39.10 59.45
CA ASP A 326 5.48 -38.78 58.50
C ASP A 326 5.60 -37.30 58.14
N PHE A 327 5.53 -36.99 56.84
CA PHE A 327 5.54 -35.62 56.39
C PHE A 327 4.65 -35.40 55.18
N ASP A 328 4.12 -34.20 55.08
CA ASP A 328 3.32 -33.68 53.99
C ASP A 328 3.55 -32.18 53.94
N VAL A 329 4.43 -31.71 53.07
CA VAL A 329 4.88 -30.31 53.02
C VAL A 329 4.58 -29.74 51.65
N ARG A 330 4.02 -28.54 51.60
CA ARG A 330 3.63 -27.84 50.37
C ARG A 330 4.46 -26.58 50.16
N ALA A 331 4.55 -26.14 48.90
CA ALA A 331 5.31 -24.97 48.50
C ALA A 331 4.73 -23.64 49.00
N ASP A 332 3.48 -23.61 49.44
CA ASP A 332 2.86 -22.49 50.17
C ASP A 332 3.28 -22.43 51.66
N LEU A 333 4.25 -23.26 52.06
CA LEU A 333 4.76 -23.39 53.43
C LEU A 333 3.73 -23.93 54.44
N THR A 334 2.65 -24.52 53.95
CA THR A 334 1.69 -25.27 54.77
C THR A 334 2.03 -26.76 54.78
N GLY A 335 1.44 -27.49 55.73
CA GLY A 335 1.62 -28.93 55.85
C GLY A 335 1.96 -29.37 57.27
N ARG A 336 2.53 -30.58 57.39
CA ARG A 336 2.97 -31.16 58.65
C ARG A 336 4.23 -32.00 58.49
N PHE A 337 5.00 -32.10 59.57
CA PHE A 337 6.15 -32.99 59.70
C PHE A 337 6.14 -33.56 61.11
N TYR A 338 6.32 -34.87 61.24
CA TYR A 338 6.39 -35.60 62.48
C TYR A 338 7.55 -36.57 62.46
N ILE A 339 8.29 -36.62 63.56
CA ILE A 339 9.27 -37.68 63.82
C ILE A 339 9.19 -38.11 65.28
N THR A 340 9.14 -39.42 65.52
CA THR A 340 9.06 -40.04 66.84
C THR A 340 10.29 -40.91 67.04
N ALA A 341 11.01 -40.72 68.15
CA ALA A 341 12.24 -41.44 68.47
C ALA A 341 12.01 -42.43 69.62
N TYR A 342 11.94 -43.73 69.32
CA TYR A 342 11.49 -44.75 70.27
C TYR A 342 12.52 -45.13 71.34
N ASP A 343 13.78 -44.69 71.18
CA ASP A 343 14.86 -44.82 72.16
C ASP A 343 14.92 -43.69 73.17
N ASP A 344 14.27 -42.56 72.89
CA ASP A 344 14.23 -41.39 73.76
C ASP A 344 12.88 -41.34 74.50
N ILE A 345 12.91 -41.73 75.77
CA ILE A 345 11.73 -41.85 76.63
C ILE A 345 11.92 -40.91 77.82
N HIS A 346 10.95 -40.02 77.99
CA HIS A 346 10.92 -39.09 79.10
C HIS A 346 10.64 -39.81 80.43
N PRO A 347 10.99 -39.21 81.58
CA PRO A 347 10.73 -39.80 82.90
C PRO A 347 9.26 -40.15 83.19
N ASP A 348 8.31 -39.54 82.46
CA ASP A 348 6.88 -39.80 82.56
C ASP A 348 6.40 -40.98 81.68
N GLY A 349 7.31 -41.61 80.95
CA GLY A 349 7.04 -42.74 80.05
C GLY A 349 6.60 -42.33 78.63
N THR A 350 6.55 -41.04 78.31
CA THR A 350 6.23 -40.58 76.95
C THR A 350 7.45 -40.66 76.03
N ILE A 351 7.22 -41.05 74.78
CA ILE A 351 8.26 -41.13 73.75
C ILE A 351 8.50 -39.74 73.17
N ALA A 352 9.76 -39.35 72.97
CA ALA A 352 10.12 -38.07 72.40
C ALA A 352 9.63 -37.93 70.94
N MET A 353 9.09 -36.76 70.64
CA MET A 353 8.52 -36.42 69.34
C MET A 353 8.88 -34.99 68.98
N VAL A 354 9.35 -34.80 67.75
CA VAL A 354 9.54 -33.49 67.15
C VAL A 354 8.51 -33.33 66.04
N PHE A 355 7.85 -32.18 66.01
CA PHE A 355 6.86 -31.90 64.98
C PHE A 355 6.91 -30.46 64.48
N VAL A 356 6.43 -30.28 63.26
CA VAL A 356 6.07 -28.99 62.67
C VAL A 356 4.66 -29.15 62.15
N ASP A 357 3.70 -28.57 62.83
CA ASP A 357 2.30 -28.54 62.41
C ASP A 357 1.66 -27.27 62.95
N PRO A 358 1.57 -26.19 62.14
CA PRO A 358 0.97 -24.92 62.56
C PRO A 358 -0.49 -25.05 63.02
N SER A 359 -1.20 -26.14 62.64
CA SER A 359 -2.57 -26.39 63.06
C SER A 359 -2.67 -27.01 64.46
N ALA A 360 -1.64 -27.75 64.89
CA ALA A 360 -1.51 -28.31 66.24
C ALA A 360 -0.80 -27.34 67.20
N ASP A 361 0.25 -26.66 66.72
CA ASP A 361 0.97 -25.60 67.44
C ASP A 361 1.35 -24.46 66.49
N PRO A 362 0.68 -23.29 66.59
CA PRO A 362 0.96 -22.11 65.77
C PRO A 362 2.38 -21.56 65.86
N ALA A 363 3.16 -21.95 66.88
CA ALA A 363 4.56 -21.55 67.02
C ALA A 363 5.51 -22.32 66.07
N THR A 364 5.05 -23.43 65.50
CA THR A 364 5.81 -24.22 64.53
C THR A 364 5.46 -23.82 63.10
N PHE A 365 6.45 -23.75 62.19
CA PHE A 365 6.23 -23.36 60.79
C PHE A 365 7.37 -23.78 59.86
N PHE A 366 7.06 -23.96 58.57
CA PHE A 366 8.06 -24.14 57.51
C PHE A 366 8.56 -22.77 57.03
N LYS A 367 9.88 -22.56 57.03
CA LYS A 367 10.49 -21.29 56.60
C LYS A 367 10.78 -21.20 55.11
N ALA A 368 10.93 -22.34 54.45
CA ALA A 368 11.26 -22.43 53.04
C ALA A 368 10.90 -23.81 52.47
N TYR A 369 10.57 -23.84 51.19
CA TYR A 369 10.39 -25.06 50.38
C TYR A 369 11.33 -24.97 49.18
N ARG A 370 12.38 -25.79 49.13
CA ARG A 370 13.45 -25.72 48.12
C ARG A 370 13.98 -27.11 47.80
N THR A 371 14.43 -27.32 46.58
CA THR A 371 15.02 -28.59 46.10
C THR A 371 16.53 -28.68 46.34
N SER A 372 17.16 -27.65 46.90
CA SER A 372 18.57 -27.63 47.29
C SER A 372 18.79 -26.77 48.54
N SER A 373 19.83 -27.09 49.31
CA SER A 373 20.23 -26.36 50.52
C SER A 373 21.74 -26.19 50.54
N ASN A 374 22.21 -24.97 50.78
CA ASN A 374 23.65 -24.69 50.98
C ASN A 374 24.09 -24.98 52.42
N VAL A 375 23.14 -25.34 53.31
CA VAL A 375 23.39 -25.63 54.74
C VAL A 375 23.65 -27.13 54.96
N CYS A 376 22.97 -27.99 54.18
CA CYS A 376 23.16 -29.42 54.21
C CYS A 376 23.91 -29.83 52.94
N SER A 377 25.24 -29.90 53.00
CA SER A 377 26.01 -30.52 51.91
C SER A 377 25.85 -32.03 52.01
N ASP A 378 25.40 -32.65 50.93
CA ASP A 378 25.48 -34.09 50.77
C ASP A 378 26.96 -34.50 50.74
N ARG A 379 27.38 -35.31 51.72
CA ARG A 379 28.77 -35.80 51.83
C ARG A 379 28.99 -37.11 51.07
N TYR A 380 27.95 -37.68 50.46
CA TYR A 380 28.00 -38.95 49.75
C TYR A 380 27.11 -38.84 48.51
N GLY A 381 27.71 -38.41 47.39
CA GLY A 381 27.03 -37.98 46.16
C GLY A 381 26.15 -39.02 45.46
N ASP A 382 25.07 -39.44 46.10
CA ASP A 382 23.99 -40.19 45.50
C ASP A 382 22.83 -39.23 45.22
N ARG A 383 22.67 -38.95 43.92
CA ARG A 383 21.50 -38.26 43.38
C ARG A 383 20.25 -39.05 43.75
N VAL A 384 19.44 -38.53 44.66
CA VAL A 384 18.02 -38.90 44.72
C VAL A 384 17.37 -38.31 43.47
N ARG A 385 16.95 -39.17 42.54
CA ARG A 385 16.17 -38.79 41.35
C ARG A 385 14.75 -38.44 41.70
#